data_AF-A0AAQ4CR75-F1
#
_entry.id   AF-A0AAQ4CR75-F1
#
_cell.length_a   1.000
_cell.length_b   1.000
_cell.length_c   1.000
_cell.angle_alpha   90.00
_cell.angle_beta   90.00
_cell.angle_gamma   90.00
#
_symmetry.space_group_name_H-M   'P 1'
#
loop_
_entity.id
_entity.type
_entity.pdbx_description
1 polymer ?
#
loop_
_entity_poly.entity_id
_entity_poly.type
_entity_poly.pdbx_seq_one_letter_code
_entity_poly.pdbx_strand_id
1 'polypeptide(L)'
;MKFCPKCNSVMKAKGNKMVCIRCGYEEEGVERIQFKERISHDKDRTIVADGKVINGRVAISLCPRCGSTRAILLKKRLYKCMVCNLIYTI
;
A
#
# COMPACT_ATOMS: atom_id res chain seq x y z
N MET A 1 -13.65 0.24 -7.49
CA MET A 1 -14.47 -0.87 -8.05
C MET A 1 -15.47 -1.27 -6.99
N LYS A 2 -16.77 -1.36 -7.31
CA LYS A 2 -17.83 -1.76 -6.35
C LYS A 2 -18.26 -3.21 -6.60
N PHE A 3 -18.54 -3.93 -5.52
CA PHE A 3 -19.10 -5.28 -5.53
C PHE A 3 -20.57 -5.22 -5.12
N CYS A 4 -21.39 -6.06 -5.70
CA CYS A 4 -22.82 -6.06 -5.42
C CYS A 4 -23.12 -6.73 -4.07
N PRO A 5 -23.95 -6.11 -3.22
CA PRO A 5 -24.26 -6.61 -1.87
C PRO A 5 -25.06 -7.91 -1.86
N LYS A 6 -25.70 -8.29 -2.98
CA LYS A 6 -26.49 -9.53 -3.08
C LYS A 6 -25.68 -10.71 -3.62
N CYS A 7 -24.92 -10.48 -4.69
CA CYS A 7 -24.28 -11.52 -5.50
C CYS A 7 -22.76 -11.61 -5.27
N ASN A 8 -22.19 -10.67 -4.49
CA ASN A 8 -20.76 -10.42 -4.30
C ASN A 8 -19.95 -10.34 -5.62
N SER A 9 -20.63 -10.13 -6.74
CA SER A 9 -20.03 -10.07 -8.06
C SER A 9 -19.73 -8.62 -8.42
N VAL A 10 -18.78 -8.42 -9.33
CA VAL A 10 -18.36 -7.10 -9.78
C VAL A 10 -19.53 -6.40 -10.47
N MET A 11 -19.77 -5.14 -10.12
CA MET A 11 -20.77 -4.29 -10.77
C MET A 11 -20.14 -3.55 -11.94
N LYS A 12 -20.86 -3.48 -13.06
CA LYS A 12 -20.45 -2.73 -14.26
C LYS A 12 -21.21 -1.40 -14.32
N ALA A 13 -20.51 -0.32 -14.66
CA ALA A 13 -21.15 0.96 -14.95
C ALA A 13 -21.92 0.87 -16.27
N LYS A 14 -23.21 1.19 -16.24
CA LYS A 14 -24.10 1.31 -17.41
C LYS A 14 -24.77 2.69 -17.35
N GLY A 15 -24.13 3.68 -17.97
CA GLY A 15 -24.55 5.09 -17.86
C GLY A 15 -24.36 5.63 -16.44
N ASN A 16 -25.42 6.16 -15.84
CA ASN A 16 -25.43 6.69 -14.47
C ASN A 16 -25.73 5.64 -13.38
N LYS A 17 -25.85 4.36 -13.76
CA LYS A 17 -26.19 3.26 -12.84
C LYS A 17 -25.08 2.21 -12.83
N MET A 18 -24.90 1.59 -11.68
CA MET A 18 -24.04 0.41 -11.51
C MET A 18 -24.94 -0.83 -11.52
N VAL A 19 -24.63 -1.83 -12.33
CA VAL A 19 -25.44 -3.04 -12.49
C VAL A 19 -24.60 -4.30 -12.17
N CYS A 20 -25.08 -5.19 -11.28
CA CYS A 20 -24.46 -6.51 -11.06
C CYS A 20 -24.62 -7.35 -12.33
N ILE A 21 -23.51 -7.84 -12.87
CA ILE A 21 -23.51 -8.71 -14.07
C ILE A 21 -24.25 -10.04 -13.80
N ARG A 22 -24.25 -10.51 -12.54
CA ARG A 22 -24.76 -11.83 -12.16
C ARG A 22 -26.24 -11.85 -11.74
N CYS A 23 -26.74 -10.81 -11.06
CA CYS A 23 -28.10 -10.80 -10.51
C CYS A 23 -28.97 -9.63 -11.00
N GLY A 24 -28.42 -8.74 -11.84
CA GLY A 24 -29.17 -7.59 -12.37
C GLY A 24 -29.47 -6.50 -11.35
N TYR A 25 -28.90 -6.56 -10.13
CA TYR A 25 -29.08 -5.51 -9.13
C TYR A 25 -28.54 -4.16 -9.65
N GLU A 26 -29.41 -3.15 -9.69
CA GLU A 26 -29.09 -1.79 -10.12
C GLU A 26 -28.96 -0.87 -8.90
N GLU A 27 -27.88 -0.09 -8.86
CA GLU A 27 -27.65 0.95 -7.86
C GLU A 27 -27.38 2.27 -8.60
N GLU A 28 -28.04 3.35 -8.18
CA GLU A 28 -27.81 4.69 -8.72
C GLU A 28 -26.51 5.25 -8.17
N GLY A 29 -25.43 5.05 -8.94
CA GLY A 29 -24.07 5.41 -8.54
C GLY A 29 -23.68 6.77 -9.08
N VAL A 30 -24.22 7.85 -8.51
CA VAL A 30 -23.67 9.19 -8.74
C VAL A 30 -22.46 9.40 -7.82
N GLU A 31 -21.30 8.96 -8.28
CA GLU A 31 -20.06 9.65 -7.96
C GLU A 31 -19.29 9.79 -9.26
N ARG A 32 -19.15 11.04 -9.72
CA ARG A 32 -18.19 11.41 -10.76
C ARG A 32 -16.79 11.16 -10.20
N ILE A 33 -16.35 9.90 -10.24
CA ILE A 33 -14.97 9.54 -9.95
C ILE A 33 -14.18 10.07 -11.14
N GLN A 34 -13.81 11.35 -11.07
CA GLN A 34 -12.67 11.86 -11.83
C GLN A 34 -11.51 10.96 -11.45
N PHE A 35 -11.10 10.08 -12.36
CA PHE A 35 -9.80 9.43 -12.31
C PHE A 35 -8.75 10.54 -12.41
N LYS A 36 -8.46 11.19 -11.29
CA LYS A 36 -7.20 11.89 -11.12
C LYS A 36 -6.19 10.80 -10.85
N GLU A 37 -5.56 10.29 -11.90
CA GLU A 37 -4.23 9.70 -11.81
C GLU A 37 -3.25 10.79 -11.39
N ARG A 38 -3.36 11.27 -10.15
CA ARG A 38 -2.19 11.82 -9.48
C ARG A 38 -1.44 10.62 -8.96
N ILE A 39 -0.61 10.04 -9.83
CA ILE A 39 0.48 9.18 -9.42
C ILE A 39 1.45 10.08 -8.64
N SER A 40 1.15 10.33 -7.37
CA SER A 40 2.14 10.86 -6.45
C SER A 40 3.11 9.72 -6.16
N HIS A 41 4.26 9.74 -6.82
CA HIS A 41 5.38 8.82 -6.56
C HIS A 41 5.97 8.94 -5.14
N ASP A 42 5.36 9.75 -4.26
CA ASP A 42 5.91 10.08 -2.95
C ASP A 42 5.56 9.10 -1.83
N LYS A 43 4.52 8.25 -1.96
CA LYS A 43 4.01 7.47 -0.80
C LYS A 43 4.00 5.95 -0.91
N ASP A 44 3.97 5.37 -2.11
CA ASP A 44 4.01 3.91 -2.25
C ASP A 44 5.40 3.43 -2.67
N ARG A 45 6.34 3.48 -1.72
CA ARG A 45 7.62 2.76 -1.88
C ARG A 45 7.35 1.28 -1.66
N THR A 46 6.90 0.57 -2.69
CA THR A 46 6.95 -0.89 -2.72
C THR A 46 8.42 -1.28 -2.72
N ILE A 47 8.94 -1.69 -1.55
CA ILE A 47 10.30 -2.20 -1.44
C ILE A 47 10.31 -3.61 -2.04
N VAL A 48 10.62 -3.68 -3.34
CA VAL A 48 10.88 -4.95 -4.02
C VAL A 48 12.23 -5.46 -3.51
N ALA A 49 12.22 -6.59 -2.81
CA ALA A 49 13.44 -7.23 -2.34
C ALA A 49 14.13 -7.92 -3.53
N ASP A 50 15.02 -7.19 -4.21
CA ASP A 50 15.78 -7.60 -5.41
C ASP A 50 16.82 -8.72 -5.18
N GLY A 51 16.70 -9.48 -4.08
CA GLY A 51 17.63 -10.56 -3.71
C GLY A 51 19.07 -10.13 -3.40
N LYS A 52 19.40 -8.84 -3.49
CA LYS A 52 20.74 -8.30 -3.20
C LYS A 52 21.01 -8.31 -1.70
N VAL A 53 22.09 -9.00 -1.31
CA VAL A 53 22.63 -8.94 0.06
C VAL A 53 23.23 -7.55 0.28
N ILE A 54 22.55 -6.70 1.05
CA ILE A 54 23.10 -5.41 1.46
C ILE A 54 23.92 -5.66 2.72
N ASN A 55 25.25 -5.54 2.61
CA ASN A 55 26.15 -5.54 3.76
C ASN A 55 25.95 -4.22 4.53
N GLY A 56 25.08 -4.25 5.54
CA GLY A 56 24.85 -3.12 6.43
C GLY A 56 25.79 -3.14 7.64
N ARG A 57 26.05 -1.97 8.23
CA ARG A 57 26.82 -1.85 9.47
C ARG A 57 25.88 -1.85 10.67
N VAL A 58 26.28 -2.47 11.78
CA VAL A 58 25.52 -2.36 13.02
C VAL A 58 25.53 -0.89 13.47
N ALA A 59 24.34 -0.37 13.76
CA ALA A 59 24.13 1.01 14.18
C ALA A 59 23.16 1.06 15.36
N ILE A 60 23.26 2.15 16.14
CA ILE A 60 22.36 2.41 17.26
C ILE A 60 21.34 3.46 16.79
N SER A 61 20.08 3.06 16.68
CA SER A 61 18.97 3.96 16.36
C SER A 61 17.68 3.43 16.97
N LEU A 62 16.90 4.31 17.61
CA LEU A 62 15.65 3.93 18.24
C LEU A 62 14.60 3.59 17.17
N CYS A 63 14.09 2.35 17.19
CA CYS A 63 13.05 1.93 16.27
C CYS A 63 11.68 2.51 16.71
N PRO A 64 10.97 3.25 15.84
CA PRO A 64 9.69 3.87 16.18
C PRO A 64 8.57 2.86 16.44
N ARG A 65 8.73 1.59 16.05
CA ARG A 65 7.70 0.55 16.19
C ARG A 65 7.87 -0.34 17.42
N CYS A 66 9.10 -0.69 17.78
CA CYS A 66 9.37 -1.63 18.89
C CYS A 66 10.26 -1.07 19.99
N GLY A 67 10.76 0.17 19.86
CA GLY A 67 11.64 0.79 20.86
C GLY A 67 13.03 0.18 20.96
N SER A 68 13.40 -0.80 20.12
CA SER A 68 14.75 -1.36 20.10
C SER A 68 15.76 -0.32 19.58
N THR A 69 16.91 -0.26 20.22
CA THR A 69 18.04 0.60 19.81
C THR A 69 18.96 -0.08 18.81
N ARG A 70 18.83 -1.39 18.58
CA ARG A 70 19.69 -2.15 17.66
C ARG A 70 19.15 -2.11 16.23
N ALA A 71 19.93 -1.50 15.34
CA ALA A 71 19.59 -1.41 13.92
C ALA A 71 20.79 -1.73 13.03
N ILE A 72 20.50 -1.92 11.75
CA ILE A 72 21.49 -2.07 10.67
C ILE A 72 21.36 -0.83 9.79
N LEU A 73 22.43 -0.08 9.64
CA LEU A 73 22.53 0.99 8.66
C LEU A 73 22.71 0.37 7.27
N LEU A 74 21.69 0.51 6.42
CA LEU A 74 21.69 -0.02 5.05
C LEU A 74 22.29 0.99 4.06
N LYS A 75 21.93 2.27 4.20
CA LYS A 75 22.41 3.41 3.39
C LYS A 75 22.39 4.68 4.25
N LYS A 76 22.89 5.80 3.72
CA LYS A 76 22.85 7.11 4.41
C LYS A 76 21.42 7.40 4.90
N ARG A 77 21.25 7.52 6.22
CA ARG A 77 19.97 7.75 6.90
C ARG A 77 18.89 6.67 6.74
N LEU A 78 19.24 5.48 6.26
CA LEU A 78 18.30 4.35 6.12
C LEU A 78 18.69 3.21 7.07
N TYR A 79 17.82 2.94 8.03
CA TYR A 79 18.04 1.97 9.11
C TYR A 79 17.05 0.83 9.00
N LYS A 80 17.49 -0.38 9.33
CA LYS A 80 16.64 -1.56 9.50
C LYS A 80 16.73 -2.05 10.94
N CYS A 81 15.61 -2.10 11.65
CA CYS A 81 15.60 -2.66 13.00
C CYS A 81 15.93 -4.16 12.95
N MET A 82 16.84 -4.62 13.82
CA MET A 82 17.17 -6.05 13.92
C MET A 82 16.06 -6.89 14.56
N VAL A 83 15.14 -6.25 15.31
CA VAL A 83 14.08 -6.95 16.07
C VAL A 83 12.82 -7.10 15.23
N CYS A 84 12.28 -6.00 14.71
CA CYS A 84 11.00 -6.02 13.99
C CYS A 84 11.14 -5.91 12.47
N ASN A 85 12.38 -5.90 11.95
CA ASN A 85 12.71 -5.73 10.54
C ASN A 85 12.15 -4.46 9.88
N LEU A 86 11.64 -3.50 10.65
CA LEU A 86 11.17 -2.22 10.13
C LEU A 86 12.33 -1.47 9.49
N ILE A 87 12.14 -1.04 8.25
CA ILE A 87 13.04 -0.11 7.57
C ILE A 87 12.49 1.30 7.77
N TYR A 88 13.31 2.20 8.27
CA TYR A 88 12.93 3.58 8.58
C TYR A 88 14.08 4.54 8.31
N THR A 89 13.73 5.80 8.14
CA THR A 89 14.70 6.89 7.95
C THR A 89 14.66 7.83 9.14
N ILE A 90 15.83 8.36 9.52
CA ILE A 90 15.99 9.44 10.51
C ILE A 90 16.56 10.66 9.80
#